data_AF-R9UB89-F1
#
_entry.id   AF-R9UB89-F1
#
_cell.length_a   1.000
_cell.length_b   1.000
_cell.length_c   1.000
_cell.angle_alpha   90.00
_cell.angle_beta   90.00
_cell.angle_gamma   90.00
#
_symmetry.space_group_name_H-M   'P 1'
#
loop_
_entity.id
_entity.type
_entity.pdbx_description
1 polymer ?
#
loop_
_entity_poly.entity_id
_entity_poly.type
_entity_poly.pdbx_seq_one_letter_code
_entity_poly.pdbx_strand_id
1 'polypeptide(L)'
;FHTNNVENQLNVFNNCFIVLSEVLEKRCGGETFNIDPYIHRCLLDIVCKIFASSRTDIQLKEGVTYPEDVRLVTQLTNYRFAKIWLHSDFIFNQTAAGRLKKATINEILDFGLDVIRERREILSEVQ
;
A
#
# COMPACT_ATOMS: atom_id res chain seq x y z
N PHE A 1 -1.60 -25.54 -8.73
CA PHE A 1 -0.47 -24.68 -8.33
C PHE A 1 0.81 -25.28 -8.90
N HIS A 2 1.50 -24.58 -9.80
CA HIS A 2 2.81 -25.01 -10.30
C HIS A 2 3.89 -24.65 -9.26
N THR A 3 4.73 -25.62 -8.87
CA THR A 3 5.75 -25.48 -7.81
C THR A 3 6.71 -24.30 -8.04
N ASN A 4 7.12 -24.05 -9.29
CA ASN A 4 8.01 -22.94 -9.65
C ASN A 4 7.43 -21.55 -9.30
N ASN A 5 6.11 -21.38 -9.30
CA ASN A 5 5.51 -20.07 -8.98
C ASN A 5 5.63 -19.75 -7.49
N VAL A 6 5.54 -20.76 -6.63
CA VAL A 6 5.63 -20.59 -5.17
C VAL A 6 7.08 -20.28 -4.77
N GLU A 7 8.05 -20.95 -5.40
CA GLU A 7 9.48 -20.70 -5.16
C GLU A 7 9.88 -19.27 -5.51
N ASN A 8 9.39 -18.74 -6.64
CA ASN A 8 9.59 -17.34 -7.02
C ASN A 8 8.95 -16.36 -6.02
N GLN A 9 7.74 -16.67 -5.52
CA GLN A 9 7.08 -15.85 -4.51
C GLN A 9 7.88 -15.83 -3.19
N LEU A 10 8.41 -16.98 -2.75
CA LEU A 10 9.27 -17.08 -1.57
C LEU A 10 10.52 -16.21 -1.68
N ASN A 11 11.15 -16.18 -2.85
CA ASN A 11 12.29 -15.29 -3.09
C ASN A 11 11.91 -13.81 -2.94
N VAL A 12 10.75 -13.40 -3.46
CA VAL A 12 10.24 -12.03 -3.29
C VAL A 12 10.00 -11.71 -1.81
N PHE A 13 9.34 -12.61 -1.07
CA PHE A 13 9.10 -12.44 0.36
C PHE A 13 10.42 -12.26 1.14
N ASN A 14 11.39 -13.15 0.91
CA ASN A 14 12.68 -13.10 1.60
C ASN A 14 13.42 -11.77 1.34
N ASN A 15 13.46 -11.32 0.09
CA ASN A 15 14.09 -10.05 -0.25
C ASN A 15 13.39 -8.86 0.44
N CYS A 16 12.06 -8.83 0.46
CA CYS A 16 11.32 -7.79 1.17
C CYS A 16 11.55 -7.83 2.69
N PHE A 17 11.72 -9.01 3.29
CA PHE A 17 12.01 -9.15 4.72
C PHE A 17 13.45 -8.75 5.08
N ILE A 18 14.42 -8.94 4.18
CA ILE A 18 15.77 -8.41 4.35
C ILE A 18 15.72 -6.89 4.42
N VAL A 19 15.04 -6.24 3.47
CA VAL A 19 14.86 -4.78 3.47
C VAL A 19 14.12 -4.30 4.73
N LEU A 20 13.07 -5.01 5.15
CA LEU A 20 12.36 -4.68 6.40
C LEU A 20 13.31 -4.76 7.61
N SER A 21 14.17 -5.78 7.66
CA SER A 21 15.14 -5.94 8.76
C SER A 21 16.13 -4.78 8.80
N GLU A 22 16.66 -4.35 7.65
CA GLU A 22 17.54 -3.18 7.55
C GLU A 22 16.85 -1.87 7.99
N VAL A 23 15.56 -1.71 7.65
CA VAL A 23 14.76 -0.56 8.09
C VAL A 23 14.53 -0.58 9.60
N LEU A 24 14.24 -1.75 10.17
CA LEU A 24 13.99 -1.92 11.60
C LEU A 24 15.28 -1.82 12.43
N GLU A 25 16.42 -2.26 11.90
CA GLU A 25 17.72 -2.15 12.57
C GLU A 25 18.07 -0.69 12.92
N LYS A 26 17.72 0.25 12.04
CA LYS A 26 17.87 1.70 12.30
C LYS A 26 17.03 2.22 13.47
N ARG A 27 16.04 1.46 13.92
CA ARG A 27 15.17 1.76 15.07
C ARG A 27 15.54 0.98 16.33
N CYS A 28 16.52 0.09 16.25
CA CYS A 28 17.04 -0.66 17.40
C CYS A 28 17.88 0.25 18.31
N GLY A 29 17.22 1.10 19.10
CA GLY A 29 17.83 2.07 20.02
C GLY A 29 17.36 1.94 21.47
N GLY A 30 16.58 0.91 21.81
CA GLY A 30 16.04 0.66 23.15
C GLY A 30 14.68 1.31 23.44
N GLU A 31 14.19 2.16 22.55
CA GLU A 31 12.84 2.74 22.63
C GLU A 31 11.79 1.82 21.98
N THR A 32 10.61 1.75 22.59
CA THR A 32 9.46 1.07 21.97
C THR A 32 8.86 1.94 20.87
N PHE A 33 8.49 1.32 19.75
CA PHE A 33 7.86 2.01 18.64
C PHE A 33 6.72 1.18 18.03
N ASN A 34 5.82 1.83 17.30
CA ASN A 34 4.76 1.15 16.58
C ASN A 34 5.33 0.52 15.30
N ILE A 35 5.27 -0.82 15.20
CA ILE A 35 5.75 -1.58 14.05
C ILE A 35 4.76 -1.57 12.87
N ASP A 36 3.48 -1.27 13.10
CA ASP A 36 2.41 -1.38 12.09
C ASP A 36 2.75 -0.69 10.76
N PRO A 37 3.24 0.56 10.71
CA PRO A 37 3.53 1.23 9.43
C PRO A 37 4.61 0.51 8.63
N TYR A 38 5.59 -0.10 9.30
CA TYR A 38 6.68 -0.83 8.66
C TYR A 38 6.18 -2.14 8.04
N ILE A 39 5.34 -2.88 8.78
CA ILE A 39 4.74 -4.12 8.29
C ILE A 39 3.83 -3.85 7.08
N HIS A 40 2.98 -2.82 7.15
CA HIS A 40 2.07 -2.51 6.05
C HIS A 40 2.83 -2.03 4.79
N ARG A 41 3.95 -1.30 4.95
CA ARG A 41 4.84 -0.94 3.84
C ARG A 41 5.52 -2.16 3.23
N CYS A 42 5.99 -3.10 4.04
CA CYS A 42 6.56 -4.37 3.56
C CYS A 42 5.52 -5.20 2.80
N LEU A 43 4.30 -5.29 3.32
CA LEU A 43 3.20 -5.99 2.64
C LEU A 43 2.87 -5.36 1.28
N LEU A 44 2.81 -4.03 1.23
CA LEU A 44 2.60 -3.30 -0.03
C LEU A 44 3.71 -3.62 -1.05
N ASP A 45 4.97 -3.56 -0.61
CA ASP A 45 6.15 -3.86 -1.44
C ASP A 45 6.12 -5.28 -2.02
N ILE A 46 5.79 -6.27 -1.20
CA ILE A 46 5.56 -7.65 -1.63
C ILE A 46 4.47 -7.73 -2.71
N VAL A 47 3.31 -7.13 -2.45
CA VAL A 47 2.16 -7.17 -3.38
C VAL A 47 2.52 -6.52 -4.72
N CYS A 48 3.19 -5.37 -4.69
CA CYS A 48 3.67 -4.68 -5.89
C CYS A 48 4.71 -5.51 -6.65
N LYS A 49 5.66 -6.14 -5.97
CA LYS A 49 6.66 -7.02 -6.62
C LYS A 49 6.04 -8.28 -7.22
N ILE A 50 5.06 -8.89 -6.56
CA ILE A 50 4.38 -10.08 -7.07
C ILE A 50 3.49 -9.75 -8.27
N PHE A 51 2.60 -8.77 -8.14
CA PHE A 51 1.60 -8.50 -9.18
C PHE A 51 2.08 -7.55 -10.26
N ALA A 52 2.84 -6.52 -9.90
CA ALA A 52 3.31 -5.54 -10.85
C ALA A 52 4.68 -5.89 -11.42
N SER A 53 5.42 -6.81 -10.80
CA SER A 53 6.82 -7.07 -11.14
C SER A 53 7.68 -5.81 -11.04
N SER A 54 7.30 -4.92 -10.12
CA SER A 54 8.03 -3.69 -9.82
C SER A 54 9.44 -4.04 -9.37
N ARG A 55 10.42 -3.28 -9.85
CA ARG A 55 11.83 -3.42 -9.45
C ARG A 55 12.18 -2.51 -8.26
N THR A 56 11.23 -1.68 -7.83
CA THR A 56 11.45 -0.64 -6.82
C THR A 56 11.20 -1.19 -5.42
N ASP A 57 12.11 -0.91 -4.48
CA ASP A 57 11.90 -1.19 -3.06
C ASP A 57 11.03 -0.10 -2.43
N ILE A 58 9.71 -0.34 -2.39
CA ILE A 58 8.72 0.63 -1.90
C ILE A 58 8.95 0.98 -0.42
N GLN A 59 9.50 0.04 0.35
CA GLN A 59 9.83 0.23 1.77
C GLN A 59 10.84 1.36 2.02
N LEU A 60 11.74 1.60 1.06
CA LEU A 60 12.80 2.61 1.15
C LEU A 60 12.38 3.95 0.52
N LYS A 61 11.29 3.97 -0.23
CA LYS A 61 10.83 5.16 -0.96
C LYS A 61 10.16 6.15 0.00
N GLU A 62 10.69 7.37 0.02
CA GLU A 62 10.06 8.48 0.72
C GLU A 62 8.77 8.93 0.01
N GLY A 63 7.80 9.43 0.78
CA GLY A 63 6.56 9.99 0.22
C GLY A 63 5.50 8.97 -0.20
N VAL A 64 5.73 7.65 -0.04
CA VAL A 64 4.66 6.65 -0.21
C VAL A 64 3.70 6.75 0.97
N THR A 65 2.47 7.20 0.76
CA THR A 65 1.42 7.36 1.78
C THR A 65 0.33 6.29 1.71
N TYR A 66 0.44 5.35 0.77
CA TYR A 66 -0.62 4.38 0.47
C TYR A 66 -1.14 3.62 1.71
N PRO A 67 -0.30 3.05 2.60
CA PRO A 67 -0.81 2.40 3.81
C PRO A 67 -1.59 3.34 4.74
N GLU A 68 -1.12 4.58 4.89
CA GLU A 68 -1.75 5.61 5.70
C GLU A 68 -3.10 6.05 5.10
N ASP A 69 -3.16 6.20 3.78
CA ASP A 69 -4.35 6.55 3.02
C ASP A 69 -5.42 5.46 3.10
N VAL A 70 -5.02 4.18 2.95
CA VAL A 70 -5.93 3.04 3.13
C VAL A 70 -6.49 2.99 4.56
N ARG A 71 -5.65 3.28 5.57
CA ARG A 71 -6.11 3.36 6.95
C ARG A 71 -7.14 4.47 7.15
N LEU A 72 -6.90 5.66 6.59
CA LEU A 72 -7.83 6.78 6.66
C LEU A 72 -9.16 6.46 5.97
N VAL A 73 -9.12 5.87 4.77
CA VAL A 73 -10.33 5.46 4.04
C VAL A 73 -11.11 4.41 4.84
N THR A 74 -10.43 3.46 5.48
CA THR A 74 -11.04 2.47 6.37
C THR A 74 -11.74 3.14 7.54
N GLN A 75 -11.09 4.09 8.22
CA GLN A 75 -11.68 4.85 9.33
C GLN A 75 -12.92 5.64 8.89
N LEU A 76 -12.84 6.35 7.75
CA LEU A 76 -13.97 7.11 7.20
C LEU A 76 -15.13 6.20 6.75
N THR A 77 -14.81 4.99 6.30
CA THR A 77 -15.81 3.97 5.95
C THR A 77 -16.52 3.45 7.20
N ASN A 78 -15.78 3.12 8.26
CA ASN A 78 -16.36 2.70 9.55
C ASN A 78 -17.20 3.83 10.17
N TYR A 79 -16.74 5.07 10.08
CA TYR A 79 -17.48 6.25 10.50
C TYR A 79 -18.83 6.38 9.78
N ARG A 80 -18.85 6.15 8.46
CA ARG A 80 -20.08 6.15 7.65
C ARG A 80 -20.99 4.98 8.03
N PHE A 81 -20.42 3.79 8.21
CA PHE A 81 -21.15 2.57 8.54
C PHE A 81 -21.92 2.68 9.87
N ALA A 82 -21.37 3.41 10.84
CA ALA A 82 -22.03 3.63 12.14
C ALA A 82 -23.20 4.64 12.08
N LYS A 83 -23.41 5.35 10.96
CA LYS A 83 -24.35 6.48 10.87
C LYS A 83 -25.32 6.29 9.71
N ILE A 84 -26.50 5.75 10.01
CA ILE A 84 -27.54 5.41 9.01
C ILE A 84 -27.89 6.61 8.12
N TRP A 85 -27.96 7.84 8.66
CA TRP A 85 -28.26 9.04 7.87
C TRP A 85 -27.15 9.45 6.88
N LEU A 86 -25.94 8.89 7.01
CA LEU A 86 -24.83 9.05 6.07
C LEU A 86 -24.77 7.90 5.04
N HIS A 87 -25.73 6.97 5.02
CA HIS A 87 -25.71 5.89 4.04
C HIS A 87 -26.07 6.35 2.63
N SER A 88 -26.80 7.47 2.46
CA SER A 88 -27.00 8.06 1.14
C SER A 88 -25.69 8.65 0.62
N ASP A 89 -25.26 8.21 -0.57
CA ASP A 89 -24.05 8.72 -1.22
C ASP A 89 -24.12 10.23 -1.46
N PHE A 90 -25.29 10.74 -1.86
CA PHE A 90 -25.47 12.16 -2.08
C PHE A 90 -25.18 12.97 -0.81
N ILE A 91 -25.77 12.57 0.32
CA ILE A 91 -25.58 13.26 1.61
C ILE A 91 -24.12 13.15 2.05
N PHE A 92 -23.55 11.94 2.02
CA PHE A 92 -22.20 11.71 2.49
C PHE A 92 -21.15 12.49 1.69
N ASN A 93 -21.27 12.53 0.36
CA ASN A 93 -20.32 13.23 -0.52
C ASN A 93 -20.31 14.76 -0.30
N GLN A 94 -21.37 15.33 0.26
CA GLN A 94 -21.43 16.75 0.64
C GLN A 94 -20.82 17.03 2.02
N THR A 95 -20.52 16.00 2.83
CA THR A 95 -19.85 16.18 4.12
C THR A 95 -18.33 16.36 3.95
N ALA A 96 -17.68 16.94 4.95
CA ALA A 96 -16.21 17.02 4.98
C ALA A 96 -15.56 15.62 4.96
N ALA A 97 -16.14 14.65 5.67
CA ALA A 97 -15.68 13.26 5.69
C ALA A 97 -15.79 12.59 4.32
N GLY A 98 -16.87 12.82 3.58
CA GLY A 98 -17.03 12.29 2.22
C GLY A 98 -16.07 12.92 1.22
N ARG A 99 -15.87 14.24 1.29
CA ARG A 99 -14.87 14.92 0.45
C ARG A 99 -13.45 14.42 0.73
N LEU A 100 -13.09 14.28 2.01
CA LEU A 100 -11.78 13.75 2.41
C LEU A 100 -11.61 12.30 1.91
N LYS A 101 -12.59 11.42 2.16
CA LYS A 101 -12.54 10.04 1.67
C LYS A 101 -12.35 9.98 0.16
N LYS A 102 -13.07 10.83 -0.60
CA LYS A 102 -12.96 10.89 -2.06
C LYS A 102 -11.57 11.35 -2.51
N ALA A 103 -11.01 12.40 -1.89
CA ALA A 103 -9.66 12.86 -2.19
C ALA A 103 -8.62 11.77 -1.91
N THR A 104 -8.68 11.14 -0.73
CA THR A 104 -7.75 10.05 -0.37
C THR A 104 -7.88 8.83 -1.28
N ILE A 105 -9.09 8.48 -1.73
CA ILE A 105 -9.28 7.39 -2.72
C ILE A 105 -8.60 7.74 -4.05
N ASN A 106 -8.61 9.01 -4.47
CA ASN A 106 -7.92 9.39 -5.69
C ASN A 106 -6.40 9.19 -5.56
N GLU A 107 -5.79 9.56 -4.44
CA GLU A 107 -4.35 9.30 -4.20
C GLU A 107 -4.01 7.79 -4.25
N ILE A 108 -4.86 6.95 -3.65
CA ILE A 108 -4.74 5.49 -3.70
C ILE A 108 -4.82 4.98 -5.15
N LEU A 109 -5.76 5.51 -5.94
CA LEU A 109 -5.94 5.14 -7.34
C LEU A 109 -4.76 5.60 -8.19
N ASP A 110 -4.25 6.80 -7.97
CA ASP A 110 -3.11 7.35 -8.69
C ASP A 110 -1.85 6.52 -8.44
N PHE A 111 -1.60 6.11 -7.19
CA PHE A 111 -0.56 5.13 -6.87
C PHE A 111 -0.72 3.83 -7.66
N GLY A 112 -1.95 3.28 -7.72
CA GLY A 112 -2.23 2.07 -8.49
C GLY A 112 -1.98 2.24 -9.99
N LEU A 113 -2.32 3.40 -10.56
CA LEU A 113 -2.06 3.73 -11.96
C LEU A 113 -0.57 3.86 -12.26
N ASP A 114 0.21 4.41 -11.33
CA ASP A 114 1.67 4.49 -11.46
C ASP A 114 2.30 3.09 -11.48
N VAL A 115 1.86 2.19 -10.60
CA VAL A 115 2.30 0.79 -10.57
C VAL A 115 1.96 0.07 -11.88
N ILE A 116 0.77 0.32 -12.45
CA ILE A 116 0.38 -0.23 -13.76
C ILE A 116 1.26 0.32 -14.89
N ARG A 117 1.62 1.61 -14.83
CA ARG A 117 2.47 2.27 -15.83
C ARG A 117 3.88 1.68 -15.82
N GLU A 118 4.48 1.54 -14.63
CA GLU A 118 5.79 0.90 -14.44
C GLU A 118 5.81 -0.49 -15.09
N ARG A 119 4.77 -1.30 -14.86
CA ARG A 119 4.69 -2.64 -15.47
C ARG A 119 4.65 -2.57 -17.00
N ARG A 120 3.93 -1.61 -17.59
CA ARG A 120 3.85 -1.47 -19.06
C ARG A 120 5.20 -1.06 -19.66
N GLU A 121 5.93 -0.17 -18.99
CA GLU A 121 7.28 0.26 -19.41
C GLU A 121 8.23 -0.93 -19.44
N ILE A 122 8.30 -1.70 -18.35
CA ILE A 122 9.12 -2.93 -18.28
C ILE A 122 8.81 -3.89 -19.42
N LEU A 123 7.53 -4.07 -19.78
CA LEU A 123 7.14 -4.96 -20.87
C LEU A 123 7.53 -4.41 -22.25
N SER A 124 7.56 -3.08 -22.42
CA SER A 124 7.98 -2.46 -23.68
C SER A 124 9.49 -2.52 -23.91
N GLU A 125 10.30 -2.56 -22.84
CA GLU A 125 11.77 -2.71 -22.93
C GLU A 125 12.22 -4.12 -23.34
N VAL A 126 11.36 -5.12 -23.16
CA VAL A 126 11.65 -6.54 -23.44
C VAL A 126 11.30 -6.92 -24.90
N GLN A 127 10.66 -6.03 -25.65
CA GLN A 127 10.33 -6.20 -27.08
C GLN A 127 11.41 -5.59 -27.98
#